data_AF-A0A1G3LG29-F1
#
_entry.id   AF-A0A1G3LG29-F1
#
_cell.length_a   1.000
_cell.length_b   1.000
_cell.length_c   1.000
_cell.angle_alpha   90.00
_cell.angle_beta   90.00
_cell.angle_gamma   90.00
#
_symmetry.space_group_name_H-M   'P 1'
#
loop_
_entity.id
_entity.type
_entity.pdbx_description
1 polymer ?
#
loop_
_entity_poly.entity_id
_entity_poly.type
_entity_poly.pdbx_seq_one_letter_code
_entity_poly.pdbx_strand_id
1 'polypeptide(L)'
;MENGFSAASKVIISIIPIVGIVMGCVVVFFYILWTHRERMLMIEKGSYSPVPVDLDTFSLLSGILLTAVGATLTVMFVAVASTGYALLGGLIPLSVGVGLLAFFTLRAKHRAR
;
A
#
# COMPACT_ATOMS: atom_id res chain seq x y z
N MET A 1 -31.07 -22.80 8.93
CA MET A 1 -29.81 -23.54 8.73
C MET A 1 -29.24 -23.09 7.40
N GLU A 2 -27.98 -22.69 7.42
CA GLU A 2 -27.13 -22.17 6.35
C GLU A 2 -27.63 -22.34 4.91
N ASN A 3 -28.04 -21.23 4.26
CA ASN A 3 -27.84 -21.07 2.82
C ASN A 3 -26.36 -20.80 2.59
N GLY A 4 -25.52 -21.79 2.89
CA GLY A 4 -24.09 -21.73 2.66
C GLY A 4 -23.85 -21.51 1.18
N PHE A 5 -23.15 -20.42 0.84
CA PHE A 5 -22.70 -20.09 -0.51
C PHE A 5 -22.36 -21.36 -1.32
N SER A 6 -23.09 -21.58 -2.43
CA SER A 6 -22.78 -22.63 -3.41
C SER A 6 -21.31 -22.55 -3.84
N ALA A 7 -20.71 -23.68 -4.21
CA ALA A 7 -19.33 -23.73 -4.70
C ALA A 7 -19.06 -22.65 -5.78
N ALA A 8 -20.03 -22.39 -6.65
CA ALA A 8 -19.97 -21.32 -7.65
C ALA A 8 -19.82 -19.91 -7.05
N SER A 9 -20.56 -19.58 -5.98
CA SER A 9 -20.47 -18.27 -5.34
C SER A 9 -19.14 -18.02 -4.62
N LYS A 10 -18.50 -19.06 -4.06
CA LYS A 10 -17.15 -18.92 -3.48
C LYS A 10 -16.10 -18.57 -4.53
N VAL A 11 -16.22 -19.15 -5.73
CA VAL A 11 -15.34 -18.83 -6.88
C VAL A 11 -15.55 -17.38 -7.34
N ILE A 12 -16.79 -16.91 -7.41
CA ILE A 12 -17.08 -15.53 -7.82
C ILE A 12 -16.50 -14.52 -6.82
N ILE A 13 -16.64 -14.78 -5.51
CA ILE A 13 -16.14 -13.88 -4.46
C ILE A 13 -14.60 -13.83 -4.47
N SER A 14 -13.90 -14.93 -4.74
CA SER A 14 -12.43 -14.94 -4.78
C SER A 14 -11.84 -14.22 -6.01
N ILE A 15 -12.60 -14.08 -7.10
CA ILE A 15 -12.15 -13.36 -8.31
C ILE A 15 -12.08 -11.85 -8.07
N ILE A 16 -12.93 -11.28 -7.21
CA ILE A 16 -13.01 -9.83 -6.95
C ILE A 16 -11.64 -9.23 -6.58
N PRO A 17 -10.93 -9.72 -5.55
CA PRO A 17 -9.62 -9.18 -5.20
C PRO A 17 -8.57 -9.37 -6.31
N ILE A 18 -8.63 -10.48 -7.05
CA ILE A 18 -7.70 -10.76 -8.16
C ILE A 18 -7.87 -9.72 -9.26
N VAL A 19 -9.10 -9.47 -9.70
CA VAL A 19 -9.41 -8.47 -10.72
C VAL A 19 -9.03 -7.07 -10.23
N GLY A 20 -9.29 -6.77 -8.95
CA GLY A 20 -8.87 -5.50 -8.34
C GLY A 20 -7.36 -5.28 -8.41
N ILE A 21 -6.55 -6.29 -8.07
CA ILE A 21 -5.09 -6.24 -8.15
C ILE A 21 -4.64 -6.05 -9.61
N VAL A 22 -5.19 -6.84 -10.54
CA VAL A 22 -4.85 -6.76 -11.97
C VAL A 22 -5.17 -5.38 -12.53
N MET A 23 -6.36 -4.85 -12.28
CA MET A 23 -6.73 -3.50 -12.71
C MET A 23 -5.86 -2.42 -12.08
N GLY A 24 -5.52 -2.55 -10.79
CA GLY A 24 -4.57 -1.67 -10.12
C GLY A 24 -3.21 -1.66 -10.81
N CYS A 25 -2.67 -2.84 -11.15
CA CYS A 25 -1.41 -2.97 -11.90
C CYS A 25 -1.48 -2.32 -13.28
N VAL A 26 -2.60 -2.47 -13.99
CA VAL A 26 -2.81 -1.84 -15.31
C VAL A 26 -2.79 -0.31 -15.19
N VAL A 27 -3.50 0.26 -14.21
CA VAL A 27 -3.51 1.72 -13.98
C VAL A 27 -2.10 2.22 -13.64
N VAL A 28 -1.40 1.55 -12.73
CA VAL A 28 -0.02 1.91 -12.35
C VAL A 28 0.92 1.82 -13.55
N PHE A 29 0.78 0.80 -14.38
CA PHE A 29 1.58 0.64 -15.60
C PHE A 29 1.38 1.82 -16.56
N PHE A 30 0.13 2.18 -16.87
CA PHE A 30 -0.15 3.33 -17.73
C PHE A 30 0.32 4.65 -17.13
N TYR A 31 0.16 4.83 -15.81
CA TYR A 31 0.69 6.00 -15.11
C TYR A 31 2.20 6.13 -15.27
N ILE A 32 2.95 5.05 -15.08
CA ILE A 32 4.42 5.03 -15.24
C ILE A 32 4.81 5.29 -16.70
N LEU A 33 4.13 4.65 -17.66
CA LEU A 33 4.40 4.81 -19.09
C LEU A 33 4.18 6.27 -19.52
N TRP A 34 3.09 6.88 -19.07
CA TRP A 34 2.77 8.27 -19.42
C TRP A 34 3.75 9.24 -18.76
N THR A 35 4.06 9.03 -17.48
CA THR A 35 5.06 9.83 -16.75
C THR A 35 6.44 9.75 -17.41
N HIS A 36 6.85 8.56 -17.86
CA HIS A 36 8.10 8.37 -18.57
C HIS A 36 8.11 9.16 -19.90
N ARG A 37 7.02 9.09 -20.67
CA ARG A 37 6.88 9.81 -21.94
C ARG A 37 6.89 11.32 -21.73
N GLU A 38 6.21 11.83 -20.72
CA GLU A 38 6.21 13.24 -20.35
C GLU A 38 7.62 13.72 -19.99
N ARG A 39 8.33 12.95 -19.16
CA ARG A 39 9.72 13.24 -18.78
C ARG A 39 10.66 13.29 -19.99
N MET A 40 10.57 12.32 -20.90
CA MET A 40 11.36 12.32 -22.14
C MET A 40 11.12 13.58 -22.98
N LEU A 41 9.86 13.98 -23.16
CA LEU A 41 9.52 15.20 -23.91
C LEU A 41 10.00 16.48 -23.21
N MET A 42 9.98 16.52 -21.88
CA MET A 42 10.54 17.65 -21.11
C MET A 42 12.07 17.73 -21.25
N ILE A 43 12.75 16.57 -21.30
CA ILE A 43 14.20 16.49 -21.52
C ILE A 43 14.54 16.99 -22.94
N GLU A 44 13.83 16.52 -23.95
CA GLU A 44 14.02 16.96 -25.35
C GLU A 44 13.82 18.47 -25.53
N LYS A 45 12.85 19.06 -24.82
CA LYS A 45 12.57 20.51 -24.85
C LYS A 45 13.53 21.35 -23.99
N GLY A 46 14.49 20.72 -23.30
CA GLY A 46 15.41 21.40 -22.38
C GLY A 46 14.74 22.01 -21.14
N SER A 47 13.49 21.66 -20.85
CA SER A 47 12.69 22.19 -19.73
C SER A 47 12.61 21.20 -18.56
N TYR A 48 13.44 20.15 -18.56
CA TYR A 48 13.42 19.14 -17.51
C TYR A 48 13.99 19.67 -16.20
N SER A 49 13.11 19.85 -15.22
CA SER A 49 13.49 20.11 -13.83
C SER A 49 13.20 18.86 -12.99
N PRO A 50 14.22 18.15 -12.48
CA PRO A 50 14.00 16.98 -11.65
C PRO A 50 13.34 17.39 -10.34
N VAL A 51 12.10 16.95 -10.11
CA VAL A 51 11.44 17.09 -8.81
C VAL A 51 12.04 16.03 -7.87
N PRO A 52 12.71 16.42 -6.77
CA PRO A 52 13.21 15.46 -5.80
C PRO A 52 12.04 14.76 -5.12
N VAL A 53 12.12 13.43 -5.01
CA VAL A 53 11.13 12.67 -4.25
C VAL A 53 11.36 12.94 -2.76
N ASP A 54 10.38 13.55 -2.11
CA ASP A 54 10.39 13.74 -0.66
C ASP A 54 10.05 12.43 0.06
N LEU A 55 11.07 11.58 0.20
CA LEU A 55 10.99 10.31 0.91
C LEU A 55 10.59 10.49 2.38
N ASP A 56 10.91 11.65 2.99
CA ASP A 56 10.59 11.89 4.41
C ASP A 56 9.08 12.02 4.58
N THR A 57 8.46 12.91 3.79
CA THR A 57 7.00 13.09 3.80
C THR A 57 6.28 11.81 3.39
N PHE A 58 6.78 11.09 2.39
CA PHE A 58 6.20 9.82 1.97
C PHE A 58 6.23 8.76 3.08
N SER A 59 7.39 8.53 3.71
CA SER A 59 7.55 7.55 4.77
C SER A 59 6.72 7.90 6.01
N LEU A 60 6.63 9.19 6.37
CA LEU A 60 5.81 9.63 7.50
C LEU A 60 4.31 9.41 7.24
N LEU A 61 3.80 9.91 6.11
CA LEU A 61 2.37 9.81 5.77
C LEU A 61 1.96 8.35 5.61
N SER A 62 2.72 7.59 4.80
CA SER A 62 2.45 6.17 4.55
C SER A 62 2.58 5.36 5.85
N GLY A 63 3.59 5.64 6.68
CA GLY A 63 3.78 5.00 7.98
C GLY A 63 2.61 5.21 8.94
N ILE A 64 2.10 6.44 9.07
CA ILE A 64 0.94 6.75 9.91
C ILE A 64 -0.31 6.02 9.40
N LEU A 65 -0.58 6.11 8.09
CA LEU A 65 -1.76 5.49 7.48
C LEU A 65 -1.72 3.96 7.64
N LEU A 66 -0.61 3.31 7.31
CA LEU A 66 -0.48 1.85 7.42
C LEU A 66 -0.54 1.39 8.88
N THR A 67 0.03 2.14 9.82
CA THR A 67 -0.06 1.80 11.24
C THR A 67 -1.49 1.92 11.74
N ALA A 68 -2.22 2.98 11.36
CA ALA A 68 -3.62 3.16 11.76
C ALA A 68 -4.53 2.08 11.16
N VAL A 69 -4.39 1.78 9.87
CA VAL A 69 -5.15 0.72 9.19
C VAL A 69 -4.78 -0.66 9.74
N GLY A 70 -3.50 -0.94 9.91
CA GLY A 70 -3.03 -2.21 10.47
C GLY A 70 -3.47 -2.42 11.91
N ALA A 71 -3.42 -1.38 12.75
CA ALA A 71 -3.88 -1.43 14.12
C ALA A 71 -5.39 -1.69 14.20
N THR A 72 -6.20 -0.95 13.44
CA THR A 72 -7.65 -1.15 13.41
C THR A 72 -8.04 -2.53 12.92
N LEU A 73 -7.41 -3.04 11.85
CA LEU A 73 -7.62 -4.40 11.36
C LEU A 73 -7.19 -5.46 12.36
N THR A 74 -6.02 -5.29 12.99
CA THR A 74 -5.52 -6.23 14.00
C THR A 74 -6.45 -6.28 15.21
N VAL A 75 -6.88 -5.13 15.72
CA VAL A 75 -7.84 -5.05 16.83
C VAL A 75 -9.15 -5.73 16.47
N MET A 76 -9.67 -5.49 15.27
CA MET A 76 -10.89 -6.15 14.79
C MET A 76 -10.73 -7.67 14.69
N PHE A 77 -9.63 -8.17 14.10
CA PHE A 77 -9.39 -9.61 13.98
C PHE A 77 -9.23 -10.31 15.34
N VAL A 78 -8.58 -9.64 16.29
CA VAL A 78 -8.51 -10.11 17.69
C VAL A 78 -9.90 -10.13 18.33
N ALA A 79 -10.68 -9.05 18.18
CA ALA A 79 -12.02 -8.92 18.77
C ALA A 79 -13.01 -9.98 18.24
N VAL A 80 -12.88 -10.37 16.98
CA VAL A 80 -13.72 -11.41 16.35
C VAL A 80 -13.19 -12.83 16.63
N ALA A 81 -12.20 -12.98 17.52
CA ALA A 81 -11.53 -14.25 17.84
C ALA A 81 -10.97 -15.00 16.61
N SER A 82 -10.69 -14.27 15.53
CA SER A 82 -10.07 -14.84 14.33
C SER A 82 -8.59 -15.07 14.60
N THR A 83 -8.22 -16.33 14.79
CA THR A 83 -6.83 -16.76 15.02
C THR A 83 -6.22 -17.36 13.75
N GLY A 84 -4.90 -17.43 13.70
CA GLY A 84 -4.15 -17.98 12.55
C GLY A 84 -3.93 -16.97 11.42
N TYR A 85 -3.99 -17.43 10.17
CA TYR A 85 -3.61 -16.63 8.99
C TYR A 85 -4.46 -15.37 8.77
N ALA A 86 -5.65 -15.26 9.35
CA ALA A 86 -6.50 -14.07 9.25
C ALA A 86 -5.85 -12.84 9.90
N LEU A 87 -5.15 -13.00 11.02
CA LEU A 87 -4.43 -11.91 11.71
C LEU A 87 -3.36 -11.27 10.85
N LEU A 88 -2.80 -12.01 9.88
CA LEU A 88 -1.80 -11.47 8.95
C LEU A 88 -2.37 -10.31 8.13
N GLY A 89 -3.68 -10.29 7.87
CA GLY A 89 -4.33 -9.18 7.18
C GLY A 89 -4.17 -7.84 7.90
N GLY A 90 -4.10 -7.83 9.23
CA GLY A 90 -3.83 -6.62 10.03
C GLY A 90 -2.35 -6.44 10.39
N LEU A 91 -1.67 -7.53 10.74
CA LEU A 91 -0.27 -7.48 11.18
C LEU A 91 0.70 -7.07 10.08
N ILE A 92 0.45 -7.48 8.83
CA ILE A 92 1.30 -7.09 7.69
C ILE A 92 1.30 -5.56 7.52
N PRO A 93 0.16 -4.87 7.29
CA PRO A 93 0.18 -3.42 7.16
C PRO A 93 0.68 -2.71 8.43
N LEU A 94 0.39 -3.24 9.63
CA LEU A 94 0.88 -2.67 10.88
C LEU A 94 2.41 -2.68 10.95
N SER A 95 3.04 -3.83 10.65
CA SER A 95 4.50 -3.98 10.69
C SER A 95 5.20 -3.10 9.65
N VAL A 96 4.64 -2.99 8.44
CA VAL A 96 5.16 -2.09 7.39
C VAL A 96 5.02 -0.62 7.83
N GLY A 97 3.88 -0.24 8.41
CA GLY A 97 3.65 1.11 8.92
C GLY A 97 4.67 1.50 10.00
N VAL A 98 4.89 0.63 10.99
CA VAL A 98 5.90 0.83 12.04
C VAL A 98 7.31 0.91 11.44
N GLY A 99 7.64 0.07 10.46
CA GLY A 99 8.92 0.12 9.76
C GLY A 99 9.17 1.45 9.05
N LEU A 100 8.16 2.01 8.39
CA LEU A 100 8.25 3.32 7.73
C LEU A 100 8.41 4.47 8.71
N LEU A 101 7.73 4.41 9.87
CA LEU A 101 7.90 5.39 10.95
C LEU A 101 9.30 5.28 11.59
N ALA A 102 9.80 4.06 11.80
CA ALA A 102 11.15 3.83 12.28
C ALA A 102 12.19 4.37 11.30
N PHE A 103 12.01 4.14 10.00
CA PHE A 103 12.86 4.71 8.96
C PHE A 103 12.86 6.24 8.98
N PHE A 104 11.67 6.87 9.07
CA PHE A 104 11.54 8.33 9.14
C PHE A 104 12.29 8.90 10.34
N THR A 105 12.10 8.32 11.53
CA THR A 105 12.75 8.80 12.77
C THR A 105 14.27 8.64 12.73
N LEU A 106 14.78 7.52 12.19
CA LEU A 106 16.22 7.31 12.00
C LEU A 106 16.83 8.30 11.01
N ARG A 107 16.15 8.55 9.89
CA ARG A 107 16.61 9.49 8.86
C ARG A 107 16.57 10.94 9.35
N ALA A 108 15.51 11.33 10.08
CA ALA A 108 15.41 12.64 10.72
C ALA A 108 16.56 12.86 11.71
N LYS A 109 16.90 11.84 12.51
CA LYS A 109 18.01 11.90 13.47
C LYS A 109 19.37 12.04 12.79
N HIS A 110 19.57 11.39 11.64
CA HIS A 110 20.79 11.52 10.84
C HIS A 110 20.97 12.91 10.22
N ARG A 111 19.88 13.57 9.84
CA ARG A 111 19.91 14.93 9.25
C ARG A 111 20.16 16.04 10.28
N ALA A 112 19.88 15.77 11.56
CA ALA A 112 20.07 16.70 12.67
C ALA A 112 21.49 16.67 13.28
N ARG A 113 22.36 15.76 12.83
CA ARG A 113 23.79 15.71 13.14
C ARG A 113 24.60 16.34 12.02
#